data_AF-V5HWE6-F1
#
_entry.id   AF-V5HWE6-F1
#
_cell.length_a   1.000
_cell.length_b   1.000
_cell.length_c   1.000
_cell.angle_alpha   90.00
_cell.angle_beta   90.00
_cell.angle_gamma   90.00
#
_symmetry.space_group_name_H-M   'P 1'
#
loop_
_entity.id
_entity.type
_entity.pdbx_description
1 polymer ?
#
loop_
_entity_poly.entity_id
_entity_poly.type
_entity_poly.pdbx_seq_one_letter_code
_entity_poly.pdbx_strand_id
1 'polypeptide(L)'
;YDCCVSYYHHMKIMPAYFFEDGTFEQFFELFVEGTGECGDFFDTLLSWYAHRNDPNVFFLTYEDLKKDTASWVLKMADFLGEEYGERLRSDPKVLERILEASSVSNMKKAFRGEWKSEVAREPPVLNDSDGSLQLSKELRGSCHPEAAHRRFRSQGRKWGGWRNYFSPEQIARMKAADCDKNSRQ
;
A
#
# COMPACT_ATOMS: atom_id res chain seq x y z
N TYR A 1 -12.68 -0.82 3.88
CA TYR A 1 -12.48 -1.78 4.99
C TYR A 1 -11.09 -2.41 5.02
N ASP A 2 -10.66 -3.13 3.99
CA ASP A 2 -9.31 -3.76 3.99
C ASP A 2 -8.18 -2.73 4.17
N CYS A 3 -8.31 -1.52 3.61
CA CYS A 3 -7.37 -0.41 3.83
C CYS A 3 -7.22 -0.02 5.31
N CYS A 4 -8.33 0.11 6.04
CA CYS A 4 -8.37 0.43 7.47
C CYS A 4 -7.62 -0.64 8.27
N VAL A 5 -7.86 -1.92 8.01
CA VAL A 5 -7.13 -3.00 8.68
C VAL A 5 -5.65 -3.04 8.27
N SER A 6 -5.32 -2.74 7.01
CA SER A 6 -3.92 -2.60 6.59
C SER A 6 -3.21 -1.51 7.39
N TYR A 7 -3.85 -0.34 7.52
CA TYR A 7 -3.28 0.81 8.22
C TYR A 7 -3.13 0.54 9.73
N TYR A 8 -4.11 -0.09 10.38
CA TYR A 8 -4.00 -0.53 11.77
C TYR A 8 -2.70 -1.29 12.01
N HIS A 9 -2.41 -2.29 11.17
CA HIS A 9 -1.22 -3.10 11.36
C HIS A 9 0.07 -2.36 10.97
N HIS A 10 0.01 -1.44 10.02
CA HIS A 10 1.14 -0.58 9.67
C HIS A 10 1.57 0.26 10.88
N MET A 11 0.62 0.89 11.57
CA MET A 11 0.89 1.65 12.81
C MET A 11 1.47 0.77 13.92
N LYS A 12 1.09 -0.51 13.99
CA LYS A 12 1.65 -1.45 14.97
C LYS A 12 3.05 -1.96 14.64
N ILE A 13 3.47 -1.85 13.39
CA ILE A 13 4.77 -2.35 12.91
C ILE A 13 5.80 -1.23 12.91
N MET A 14 5.37 0.00 12.63
CA MET A 14 6.23 1.18 12.54
C MET A 14 6.30 1.86 13.91
N PRO A 15 7.47 1.84 14.61
CA PRO A 15 7.61 2.43 15.94
C PRO A 15 7.34 3.95 15.95
N ALA A 16 7.48 4.61 14.80
CA ALA A 16 7.23 6.04 14.63
C ALA A 16 5.82 6.50 15.05
N TYR A 17 4.82 5.61 14.97
CA TYR A 17 3.45 5.94 15.36
C TYR A 17 3.19 5.73 16.86
N PHE A 18 4.14 5.19 17.62
CA PHE A 18 4.00 4.88 19.05
C PHE A 18 2.71 4.11 19.40
N PHE A 19 2.26 3.23 18.49
CA PHE A 19 0.96 2.52 18.59
C PHE A 19 1.10 0.99 18.71
N GLU A 20 2.23 0.52 19.21
CA GLU A 20 2.62 -0.90 19.23
C GLU A 20 1.63 -1.78 20.03
N ASP A 21 1.10 -1.24 21.13
CA ASP A 21 0.17 -1.89 22.03
C ASP A 21 -1.30 -1.53 21.79
N GLY A 22 -1.59 -0.65 20.82
CA GLY A 22 -2.95 -0.19 20.54
C GLY A 22 -3.89 -1.28 20.03
N THR A 23 -5.16 -1.23 20.45
CA THR A 23 -6.19 -2.15 20.00
C THR A 23 -6.81 -1.70 18.67
N PHE A 24 -7.53 -2.60 18.00
CA PHE A 24 -8.19 -2.26 16.75
C PHE A 24 -9.31 -1.24 16.97
N GLU A 25 -10.00 -1.33 18.10
CA GLU A 25 -11.07 -0.42 18.50
C GLU A 25 -10.55 1.01 18.66
N GLN A 26 -9.44 1.20 19.38
CA GLN A 26 -8.79 2.50 19.55
C GLN A 26 -8.39 3.10 18.20
N PHE A 27 -7.80 2.27 17.33
CA PHE A 27 -7.44 2.70 15.98
C PHE A 27 -8.66 3.05 15.13
N PHE A 28 -9.75 2.29 15.23
CA PHE A 28 -10.97 2.53 14.46
C PHE A 28 -11.59 3.89 14.81
N GLU A 29 -11.59 4.28 16.09
CA GLU A 29 -12.04 5.63 16.48
C GLU A 29 -11.20 6.71 15.81
N LEU A 30 -9.86 6.62 15.89
CA LEU A 30 -8.95 7.57 15.23
C LEU A 30 -9.18 7.62 13.70
N PHE A 31 -9.43 6.47 13.08
CA PHE A 31 -9.67 6.36 11.65
C PHE A 31 -10.98 7.03 11.22
N VAL A 32 -12.06 6.84 12.00
CA VAL A 32 -13.38 7.42 11.67
C VAL A 32 -13.43 8.91 12.00
N GLU A 33 -12.76 9.35 13.06
CA GLU A 33 -12.62 10.76 13.42
C GLU A 33 -11.69 11.54 12.48
N GLY A 34 -10.88 10.85 11.67
CA GLY A 34 -9.94 11.46 10.73
C GLY A 34 -8.73 12.10 11.41
N THR A 35 -8.43 11.73 12.65
CA THR A 35 -7.34 12.31 13.47
C THR A 35 -6.01 11.56 13.34
N GLY A 36 -5.91 10.63 12.39
CA GLY A 36 -4.66 9.92 12.09
C GLY A 36 -3.61 10.82 11.41
N GLU A 37 -2.36 10.34 11.35
CA GLU A 37 -1.24 11.11 10.75
C GLU A 37 -1.43 11.42 9.26
N CYS A 38 -2.24 10.62 8.55
CA CYS A 38 -2.60 10.87 7.16
C CYS A 38 -3.92 11.65 7.00
N GLY A 39 -4.44 12.20 8.08
CA GLY A 39 -5.73 12.89 8.12
C GLY A 39 -6.92 11.97 7.85
N ASP A 40 -8.00 12.56 7.36
CA ASP A 40 -9.21 11.84 7.01
C ASP A 40 -9.02 11.02 5.73
N PHE A 41 -9.14 9.70 5.87
CA PHE A 41 -9.00 8.76 4.77
C PHE A 41 -9.97 9.04 3.63
N PHE A 42 -11.22 9.37 3.95
CA PHE A 42 -12.26 9.56 2.95
C PHE A 42 -12.07 10.89 2.22
N ASP A 43 -11.70 11.96 2.91
CA ASP A 43 -11.44 13.25 2.26
C ASP A 43 -10.24 13.15 1.31
N THR A 44 -9.18 12.45 1.73
CA THR A 44 -8.01 12.20 0.89
C THR A 44 -8.37 11.33 -0.31
N LEU A 45 -9.18 10.28 -0.12
CA LEU A 45 -9.60 9.40 -1.21
C LEU A 45 -10.49 10.14 -2.21
N LEU A 46 -11.49 10.85 -1.73
CA LEU A 46 -12.51 11.51 -2.56
C LEU A 46 -11.94 12.72 -3.30
N SER A 47 -11.02 13.47 -2.69
CA SER A 47 -10.31 14.56 -3.38
C SER A 47 -9.55 14.05 -4.61
N TRP A 48 -8.77 12.97 -4.48
CA TRP A 48 -8.07 12.37 -5.62
C TRP A 48 -8.99 11.62 -6.59
N TYR A 49 -10.10 11.06 -6.11
CA TYR A 49 -11.07 10.37 -6.97
C TYR A 49 -11.73 11.28 -8.00
N ALA A 50 -11.88 12.57 -7.70
CA ALA A 50 -12.33 13.57 -8.67
C ALA A 50 -11.39 13.68 -9.88
N HIS A 51 -10.08 13.50 -9.66
CA HIS A 51 -9.03 13.58 -10.67
C HIS A 51 -8.78 12.27 -11.44
N ARG A 52 -9.57 11.23 -11.21
CA ARG A 52 -9.33 9.89 -11.80
C ARG A 52 -9.32 9.85 -13.34
N ASN A 53 -9.85 10.88 -14.00
CA ASN A 53 -9.91 11.00 -15.45
C ASN A 53 -8.88 12.01 -16.00
N ASP A 54 -8.05 12.61 -15.13
CA ASP A 54 -7.03 13.56 -15.56
C ASP A 54 -5.94 12.82 -16.35
N PRO A 55 -5.40 13.40 -17.43
CA PRO A 55 -4.47 12.72 -18.32
C PRO A 55 -3.16 12.30 -17.64
N ASN A 56 -2.80 12.95 -16.53
CA ASN A 56 -1.60 12.67 -15.75
C ASN A 56 -1.89 11.85 -14.47
N VAL A 57 -3.08 11.25 -14.35
CA VAL A 57 -3.46 10.42 -13.20
C VAL A 57 -3.77 9.00 -13.66
N PHE A 58 -3.00 8.03 -13.17
CA PHE A 58 -3.26 6.61 -13.40
C PHE A 58 -4.08 6.02 -12.25
N PHE A 59 -5.39 5.86 -12.48
CA PHE A 59 -6.29 5.28 -11.50
C PHE A 59 -6.36 3.75 -11.64
N LEU A 60 -6.18 3.03 -10.52
CA LEU A 60 -6.34 1.57 -10.44
C LEU A 60 -6.91 1.17 -9.07
N THR A 61 -7.55 0.00 -9.02
CA THR A 61 -7.94 -0.62 -7.75
C THR A 61 -7.01 -1.79 -7.43
N TYR A 62 -6.79 -2.05 -6.14
CA TYR A 62 -5.96 -3.17 -5.70
C TYR A 62 -6.57 -4.52 -6.12
N GLU A 63 -7.90 -4.59 -6.13
CA GLU A 63 -8.69 -5.75 -6.53
C GLU A 63 -8.46 -6.10 -8.00
N ASP A 64 -8.55 -5.11 -8.89
CA ASP A 64 -8.33 -5.33 -10.32
C ASP A 64 -6.86 -5.66 -10.60
N LEU A 65 -5.93 -4.97 -9.94
CA LEU A 65 -4.49 -5.25 -10.05
C LEU A 65 -4.17 -6.69 -9.67
N LYS A 66 -4.77 -7.20 -8.59
CA LYS A 66 -4.54 -8.57 -8.14
C LYS A 66 -5.21 -9.62 -9.03
N LYS A 67 -6.34 -9.27 -9.67
CA LYS A 67 -7.06 -10.15 -10.58
C LYS A 67 -6.28 -10.41 -11.87
N ASP A 68 -5.61 -9.39 -12.40
CA ASP A 68 -4.81 -9.48 -13.62
C ASP A 68 -3.60 -8.54 -13.58
N THR A 69 -2.58 -8.94 -12.82
CA THR A 69 -1.37 -8.13 -12.63
C THR A 69 -0.67 -7.82 -13.96
N ALA A 70 -0.63 -8.77 -14.90
CA ALA A 70 0.07 -8.61 -16.17
C ALA A 70 -0.55 -7.50 -17.02
N SER A 71 -1.87 -7.51 -17.18
CA SER A 71 -2.57 -6.47 -17.93
C SER A 71 -2.42 -5.09 -17.30
N TRP A 72 -2.45 -5.01 -15.96
CA TRP A 72 -2.26 -3.72 -15.27
C TRP A 72 -0.82 -3.19 -15.36
N VAL A 73 0.19 -4.07 -15.32
CA VAL A 73 1.59 -3.67 -15.57
C VAL A 73 1.76 -3.11 -16.98
N LEU A 74 1.12 -3.72 -17.99
CA LEU A 74 1.14 -3.20 -19.36
C LEU A 74 0.48 -1.82 -19.45
N LYS A 75 -0.71 -1.65 -18.85
CA LYS A 75 -1.40 -0.34 -18.81
C LYS A 75 -0.56 0.73 -18.11
N MET A 76 0.12 0.37 -17.01
CA MET A 76 1.04 1.28 -16.32
C MET A 76 2.21 1.67 -17.22
N ALA A 77 2.75 0.72 -17.98
CA ALA A 77 3.84 1.00 -18.91
C ALA A 77 3.37 1.95 -20.02
N ASP A 78 2.22 1.71 -20.64
CA ASP A 78 1.65 2.61 -21.66
C ASP A 78 1.42 4.02 -21.10
N PHE A 79 0.94 4.12 -19.85
CA PHE A 79 0.71 5.41 -19.18
C PHE A 79 2.01 6.20 -18.94
N LEU A 80 3.12 5.51 -18.66
CA LEU A 80 4.44 6.16 -18.52
C LEU A 80 5.04 6.56 -19.86
N GLY A 81 4.66 5.88 -20.95
CA GLY A 81 5.13 6.13 -22.31
C GLY A 81 4.90 4.90 -23.21
N GLU A 82 4.43 5.14 -24.44
CA GLU A 82 4.13 4.06 -25.40
C GLU A 82 5.34 3.14 -25.65
N GLU A 83 6.56 3.69 -25.62
CA GLU A 83 7.79 2.91 -25.80
C GLU A 83 8.00 1.85 -24.72
N TYR A 84 7.53 2.10 -23.48
CA TYR A 84 7.63 1.12 -22.40
C TYR A 84 6.63 0.00 -22.59
N GLY A 85 5.40 0.34 -22.99
CA GLY A 85 4.36 -0.63 -23.33
C GLY A 85 4.80 -1.57 -24.45
N GLU A 86 5.28 -1.00 -25.56
CA GLU A 86 5.77 -1.76 -26.72
C GLU A 86 6.96 -2.66 -26.37
N ARG A 87 7.87 -2.17 -25.53
CA ARG A 87 8.99 -3.00 -25.05
C ARG A 87 8.52 -4.20 -24.24
N LEU A 88 7.51 -4.04 -23.38
CA LEU A 88 6.97 -5.15 -22.59
C LEU A 88 6.18 -6.14 -23.44
N ARG A 89 5.49 -5.68 -24.49
CA ARG A 89 4.80 -6.55 -25.46
C ARG A 89 5.78 -7.31 -26.35
N SER A 90 6.89 -6.67 -26.74
CA SER A 90 7.90 -7.24 -27.64
C SER A 90 8.84 -8.23 -26.94
N ASP A 91 9.09 -8.07 -25.64
CA ASP A 91 9.93 -8.98 -24.85
C ASP A 91 9.16 -9.56 -23.64
N PRO A 92 8.49 -10.72 -23.82
CA PRO A 92 7.76 -11.39 -22.74
C PRO A 92 8.63 -11.72 -21.53
N LYS A 93 9.95 -11.92 -21.71
CA LYS A 93 10.87 -12.23 -20.59
C LYS A 93 11.09 -11.02 -19.70
N VAL A 94 10.97 -9.79 -20.21
CA VAL A 94 11.02 -8.58 -19.38
C VAL A 94 9.77 -8.50 -18.53
N LEU A 95 8.59 -8.73 -19.12
CA LEU A 95 7.33 -8.73 -18.40
C LEU A 95 7.31 -9.79 -17.28
N GLU A 96 7.71 -11.03 -17.58
CA GLU A 96 7.82 -12.10 -16.59
C GLU A 96 8.76 -11.74 -15.42
N ARG A 97 9.91 -11.12 -15.71
CA ARG A 97 10.83 -10.65 -14.65
C ARG A 97 10.21 -9.58 -13.76
N ILE A 98 9.46 -8.63 -14.34
CA ILE A 98 8.76 -7.59 -13.57
C ILE A 98 7.68 -8.22 -12.68
N LEU A 99 6.89 -9.15 -13.23
CA LEU A 99 5.85 -9.85 -12.48
C LEU A 99 6.43 -10.68 -11.35
N GLU A 100 7.53 -11.40 -11.61
CA GLU A 100 8.23 -12.16 -10.58
C GLU A 100 8.79 -11.22 -9.50
N ALA A 101 9.50 -10.15 -9.88
CA ALA A 101 10.09 -9.21 -8.94
C ALA A 101 9.04 -8.51 -8.07
N SER A 102 7.90 -8.13 -8.65
CA SER A 102 6.78 -7.47 -7.95
C SER A 102 5.84 -8.43 -7.23
N SER A 103 6.06 -9.75 -7.32
CA SER A 103 5.20 -10.73 -6.66
C SER A 103 5.21 -10.55 -5.14
N VAL A 104 4.07 -10.80 -4.50
CA VAL A 104 3.93 -10.64 -3.03
C VAL A 104 4.97 -11.48 -2.27
N SER A 105 5.30 -12.68 -2.78
CA SER A 105 6.32 -13.56 -2.19
C SER A 105 7.71 -12.92 -2.21
N ASN A 106 8.01 -12.18 -3.27
CA ASN A 106 9.29 -11.54 -3.47
C ASN A 106 9.38 -10.18 -2.76
N MET A 107 8.31 -9.38 -2.80
CA MET A 107 8.14 -8.19 -1.95
C MET A 107 8.28 -8.55 -0.45
N LYS A 108 7.77 -9.72 -0.04
CA LYS A 108 7.97 -10.26 1.30
C LYS A 108 9.43 -10.55 1.63
N LYS A 109 10.20 -11.11 0.70
CA LYS A 109 11.65 -11.34 0.89
C LYS A 109 12.41 -10.01 0.97
N ALA A 110 12.07 -9.06 0.10
CA ALA A 110 12.66 -7.71 0.10
C ALA A 110 12.40 -6.97 1.41
N PHE A 111 11.18 -7.01 1.91
CA PHE A 111 10.84 -6.42 3.21
C PHE A 111 11.62 -7.05 4.37
N ARG A 112 11.98 -8.34 4.27
CA ARG A 112 12.83 -9.03 5.27
C ARG A 112 14.33 -8.73 5.12
N GLY A 113 14.73 -7.93 4.13
CA GLY A 113 16.14 -7.75 3.77
C GLY A 113 16.79 -9.00 3.18
N GLU A 114 16.00 -10.01 2.81
CA GLU A 114 16.46 -11.29 2.27
C GLU A 114 16.55 -11.29 0.73
N TRP A 115 16.32 -10.14 0.10
CA TRP A 115 16.35 -10.01 -1.36
C TRP A 115 17.78 -9.87 -1.88
N LYS A 116 18.28 -10.94 -2.50
CA LYS A 116 19.66 -11.07 -2.98
C LYS A 116 19.79 -11.11 -4.52
N SER A 117 18.74 -10.80 -5.29
CA SER A 117 18.76 -11.00 -6.75
C SER A 117 19.39 -9.83 -7.50
N GLU A 118 20.05 -10.13 -8.63
CA GLU A 118 20.67 -9.16 -9.56
C GLU A 118 19.69 -8.13 -10.18
N VAL A 119 18.37 -8.35 -10.03
CA VAL A 119 17.33 -7.40 -10.46
C VAL A 119 17.22 -6.22 -9.50
N ALA A 120 17.72 -6.35 -8.27
CA ALA A 120 17.98 -5.22 -7.39
C ALA A 120 19.25 -4.49 -7.85
N ARG A 121 19.21 -3.87 -9.03
CA ARG A 121 19.99 -2.65 -9.17
C ARG A 121 19.45 -1.71 -8.11
N GLU A 122 20.33 -1.25 -7.23
CA GLU A 122 20.01 -0.22 -6.25
C GLU A 122 19.20 0.87 -6.97
N PRO A 123 18.07 1.33 -6.40
CA PRO A 123 17.36 2.45 -6.98
C PRO A 123 18.38 3.57 -7.22
N PRO A 124 18.36 4.23 -8.39
CA PRO A 124 19.30 5.31 -8.66
C PRO A 124 19.23 6.25 -7.46
N VAL A 125 20.39 6.52 -6.86
CA VAL A 125 20.50 7.42 -5.72
C VAL A 125 19.97 8.77 -6.19
N LEU A 126 18.71 9.07 -5.87
CA LEU A 126 18.18 10.42 -5.95
C LEU A 126 19.06 11.21 -4.99
N ASN A 127 19.71 12.26 -5.52
CA ASN A 127 20.73 13.03 -4.83
C ASN A 127 20.23 13.39 -3.42
N ASP A 128 20.77 12.73 -2.39
CA ASP A 128 20.24 12.76 -1.01
C ASP A 128 20.78 13.99 -0.27
N SER A 129 20.52 15.17 -0.82
CA SER A 129 20.94 16.44 -0.20
C SER A 129 20.25 16.69 1.14
N ASP A 130 19.17 15.95 1.44
CA ASP A 130 18.28 16.19 2.58
C ASP A 130 18.29 15.04 3.61
N GLY A 131 19.18 14.04 3.47
CA GLY A 131 19.33 12.94 4.44
C GLY A 131 18.11 12.01 4.56
N SER A 132 17.18 12.08 3.61
CA SER A 132 15.94 11.29 3.60
C SER A 132 16.22 9.79 3.43
N LEU A 133 17.29 9.42 2.71
CA LEU A 133 17.68 8.02 2.56
C LEU A 133 18.29 7.47 3.86
N GLN A 134 19.03 8.30 4.61
CA GLN A 134 19.58 7.97 5.91
C GLN A 134 18.45 7.72 6.93
N LEU A 135 17.48 8.65 7.01
CA LEU A 135 16.29 8.51 7.85
C LEU A 135 15.46 7.29 7.47
N SER A 136 15.27 7.02 6.17
CA SER A 136 14.57 5.82 5.69
C SER A 136 15.30 4.52 6.06
N LYS A 137 16.64 4.53 6.06
CA LYS A 137 17.47 3.40 6.52
C LYS A 137 17.39 3.23 8.04
N GLU A 138 17.41 4.32 8.81
CA GLU A 138 17.29 4.30 10.27
C GLU A 138 15.90 3.87 10.74
N LEU A 139 14.83 4.36 10.10
CA LEU A 139 13.45 3.93 10.35
C LEU A 139 13.22 2.46 9.98
N ARG A 140 13.89 1.95 8.93
CA ARG A 140 13.91 0.50 8.62
C ARG A 140 14.69 -0.31 9.66
N GLY A 141 15.79 0.24 10.18
CA GLY A 141 16.63 -0.39 11.20
C GLY A 141 16.00 -0.39 12.60
N SER A 142 15.18 0.61 12.92
CA SER A 142 14.47 0.71 14.21
C SER A 142 13.18 -0.12 14.25
N CYS A 143 12.66 -0.55 13.09
CA CYS A 143 11.53 -1.46 13.00
C CYS A 143 11.93 -2.83 13.60
N HIS A 144 11.48 -3.12 14.82
CA HIS A 144 11.89 -4.28 15.61
C HIS A 144 11.75 -5.57 14.77
N PRO A 145 12.86 -6.19 14.31
CA PRO A 145 12.81 -7.17 13.23
C PRO A 145 11.85 -8.29 13.58
N GLU A 146 11.96 -8.84 14.79
CA GLU A 146 11.16 -10.01 15.16
C GLU A 146 9.63 -9.80 15.24
N ALA A 147 9.16 -8.60 15.60
CA ALA A 147 7.74 -8.27 15.71
C ALA A 147 7.12 -7.95 14.34
N ALA A 148 7.83 -7.18 13.51
CA ALA A 148 7.49 -6.94 12.11
C ALA A 148 7.51 -8.25 11.30
N HIS A 149 8.52 -9.10 11.55
CA HIS A 149 8.71 -10.41 10.91
C HIS A 149 7.56 -11.38 11.23
N ARG A 150 6.97 -11.32 12.44
CA ARG A 150 5.90 -12.23 12.87
C ARG A 150 4.52 -11.81 12.33
N ARG A 151 4.28 -10.50 12.11
CA ARG A 151 2.98 -9.96 11.65
C ARG A 151 2.86 -9.80 10.12
N PHE A 152 3.93 -9.53 9.37
CA PHE A 152 3.85 -9.56 7.90
C PHE A 152 3.61 -10.99 7.35
N ARG A 153 4.00 -12.03 8.12
CA ARG A 153 3.71 -13.45 7.84
C ARG A 153 2.22 -13.75 7.66
N SER A 154 1.32 -13.02 8.34
CA SER A 154 -0.13 -13.23 8.25
C SER A 154 -0.86 -12.28 7.28
N GLN A 155 -0.16 -11.29 6.71
CA GLN A 155 -0.76 -10.19 5.93
C GLN A 155 -0.72 -10.36 4.40
N GLY A 156 -0.46 -11.57 3.90
CA GLY A 156 -0.96 -11.94 2.57
C GLY A 156 -2.49 -12.06 2.60
N ARG A 157 -3.19 -11.01 3.06
CA ARG A 157 -4.60 -11.08 3.44
C ARG A 157 -5.40 -11.47 2.20
N LYS A 158 -6.11 -12.58 2.34
CA LYS A 158 -7.22 -12.92 1.45
C LYS A 158 -8.21 -11.75 1.54
N TRP A 159 -8.77 -11.40 0.39
CA TRP A 159 -9.83 -10.40 0.32
C TRP A 159 -10.96 -10.77 1.29
N GLY A 160 -11.50 -9.79 2.02
CA GLY A 160 -12.50 -10.04 3.05
C GLY A 160 -11.94 -10.37 4.44
N GLY A 161 -10.62 -10.31 4.65
CA GLY A 161 -9.99 -10.52 5.95
C GLY A 161 -10.42 -9.50 7.02
N TRP A 162 -10.96 -8.35 6.60
CA TRP A 162 -11.54 -7.35 7.50
C TRP A 162 -12.71 -7.87 8.34
N ARG A 163 -13.44 -8.90 7.89
CA ARG A 163 -14.61 -9.43 8.62
C ARG A 163 -14.27 -9.95 10.02
N ASN A 164 -13.01 -10.30 10.27
CA ASN A 164 -12.53 -10.77 11.56
C ASN A 164 -12.20 -9.62 12.54
N TYR A 165 -12.22 -8.38 12.07
CA TYR A 165 -11.83 -7.19 12.85
C TYR A 165 -13.02 -6.31 13.20
N PHE A 166 -13.99 -6.17 12.29
CA PHE A 166 -15.11 -5.24 12.49
C PHE A 166 -16.29 -5.89 13.21
N SER A 167 -16.80 -5.22 14.24
CA SER A 167 -18.13 -5.50 14.79
C SER A 167 -19.24 -4.99 13.84
N PRO A 168 -20.47 -5.52 13.92
CA PRO A 168 -21.60 -5.02 13.14
C PRO A 168 -21.85 -3.51 13.32
N GLU A 169 -21.63 -3.00 14.53
CA GLU A 169 -21.75 -1.58 14.85
C GLU A 169 -20.68 -0.74 14.14
N GLN A 170 -19.42 -1.18 14.16
CA GLN A 170 -18.33 -0.50 13.45
C GLN A 170 -18.55 -0.51 11.93
N ILE A 171 -19.13 -1.59 11.38
CA ILE A 171 -19.52 -1.64 9.97
C ILE A 171 -20.57 -0.56 9.67
N ALA A 172 -21.60 -0.44 10.51
CA ALA A 172 -22.64 0.57 10.34
C ALA A 172 -22.07 1.99 10.41
N ARG A 173 -21.20 2.27 11.39
CA ARG A 173 -20.52 3.57 11.52
C ARG A 173 -19.64 3.91 10.32
N MET A 174 -18.86 2.95 9.84
CA MET A 174 -18.02 3.14 8.64
C MET A 174 -18.88 3.42 7.39
N LYS A 175 -20.04 2.74 7.24
CA LYS A 175 -20.97 3.04 6.14
C LYS A 175 -21.59 4.41 6.28
N ALA A 176 -21.98 4.81 7.48
CA ALA A 176 -22.54 6.13 7.73
C ALA A 176 -21.52 7.24 7.39
N ALA A 177 -20.26 7.05 7.79
CA ALA A 177 -19.18 7.98 7.45
C ALA A 177 -18.94 8.09 5.93
N ASP A 178 -18.95 6.97 5.21
CA ASP A 178 -18.83 6.93 3.75
C ASP A 178 -20.02 7.63 3.06
N CYS A 179 -21.26 7.35 3.49
CA CYS A 179 -22.46 7.98 2.95
C CYS A 179 -22.48 9.50 3.20
N ASP A 180 -22.18 9.94 4.42
CA ASP A 180 -22.18 11.36 4.80
C ASP A 180 -21.15 12.13 3.96
N LYS A 181 -19.94 11.59 3.79
CA LYS A 181 -18.89 12.25 3.02
C LYS A 181 -19.14 12.26 1.52
N ASN A 182 -19.68 11.17 0.96
CA ASN A 182 -20.11 11.16 -0.44
C ASN A 182 -21.28 12.13 -0.71
N SER A 183 -22.13 12.42 0.28
CA SER A 183 -23.24 13.37 0.14
C SER A 183 -22.83 14.85 0.16
N ARG A 184 -21.59 15.15 0.57
CA ARG A 184 -21.04 16.51 0.63
C ARG A 184 -20.32 16.94 -0.66
N GLN A 185 -20.23 16.05 -1.64
CA GLN A 185 -19.67 16.32 -2.99
C GLN A 185 -20.78 16.55 -4.01
#